data_AF-F8CPG1-F1
#
_entry.id   AF-F8CPG1-F1
#
_cell.length_a   1.000
_cell.length_b   1.000
_cell.length_c   1.000
_cell.angle_alpha   90.00
_cell.angle_beta   90.00
_cell.angle_gamma   90.00
#
_symmetry.space_group_name_H-M   'P 1'
#
loop_
_entity.id
_entity.type
_entity.pdbx_description
1 polymer ?
#
loop_
_entity_poly.entity_id
_entity_poly.type
_entity_poly.pdbx_seq_one_letter_code
_entity_poly.pdbx_strand_id
1 'polypeptide(L)'
;MAQLQSDEMLYIPNRRRLTHDRLDAGNGQQVLHLFYGEVELIFDEPDIAPLGEKLLQVEQFQAADAMAWSDGAPHSWDKMRDLLEALIEQGVLRRVSDAPTGRTTVSFPERLGEVPAGREPLTFSARDNRCPVLTEQAFGRAFEVSNLEVVVPVYRVAHPALDSDGRQVGENNVAPRTLFLDLPTVRKQCHYAGSRYQSERPMNVTAMKGMARQWPDLLSLTEQFRKAFFARMPPRTPGVLTAGELHMMVVCTLASVGYVLVRGNQPVPNGELDSGLAAMFRLIDGVRLVTNDLVRDAPEQPVTAQSIVDYAERHAVFHGPHGVCAGPPALINEYMQVLTGSAPAPIEAQPDIAARLGDLDAALDYGLLGQRVESVVRFLGATQGLLHERLRAAFAGHLPRTALQEFVEAPIDVAHYPLLRDDFPLTETYQREIKLSRWLFARLGEAFPGTPQGTSLDALAKLDPAEQATSQRRLAELFAHGLPGDKVVAEPLRGELAGVAASAFALERRCLRVVEREQALLNQRLQRPDHPLTGADLAVFTRPRNGPPLAETLARGLGVSVTSDSASTVLGYGESSLTLKD
;
A
#
# COMPACT_ATOMS: atom_id res chain seq x y z
N MET A 1 -33.01 -5.78 -17.06
CA MET A 1 -33.54 -4.43 -17.34
C MET A 1 -34.31 -4.48 -18.64
N ALA A 2 -35.23 -3.55 -18.90
CA ALA A 2 -35.85 -3.45 -20.23
C ALA A 2 -34.78 -3.07 -21.27
N GLN A 3 -34.89 -3.64 -22.47
CA GLN A 3 -33.97 -3.38 -23.58
C GLN A 3 -34.07 -1.91 -24.01
N LEU A 4 -32.92 -1.27 -24.26
CA LEU A 4 -32.84 0.12 -24.73
C LEU A 4 -33.50 0.27 -26.11
N GLN A 5 -34.47 1.19 -26.20
CA GLN A 5 -35.11 1.59 -27.46
C GLN A 5 -34.38 2.77 -28.11
N SER A 6 -34.51 2.89 -29.44
CA SER A 6 -33.77 3.87 -30.23
C SER A 6 -34.25 5.33 -30.03
N ASP A 7 -35.44 5.52 -29.51
CA ASP A 7 -36.05 6.82 -29.18
C ASP A 7 -35.84 7.24 -27.72
N GLU A 8 -35.21 6.41 -26.90
CA GLU A 8 -34.90 6.78 -25.52
C GLU A 8 -33.82 7.87 -25.46
N MET A 9 -34.04 8.83 -24.56
CA MET A 9 -33.07 9.90 -24.27
C MET A 9 -32.09 9.45 -23.18
N LEU A 10 -30.80 9.59 -23.45
CA LEU A 10 -29.71 9.25 -22.55
C LEU A 10 -28.93 10.50 -22.13
N TYR A 11 -28.32 10.43 -20.95
CA TYR A 11 -27.43 11.47 -20.44
C TYR A 11 -26.36 10.89 -19.50
N ILE A 12 -25.27 11.64 -19.30
CA ILE A 12 -24.25 11.31 -18.29
C ILE A 12 -24.63 12.03 -16.98
N PRO A 13 -25.04 11.31 -15.92
CA PRO A 13 -25.32 11.93 -14.63
C PRO A 13 -24.05 12.56 -14.07
N ASN A 14 -24.20 13.65 -13.30
CA ASN A 14 -23.08 14.34 -12.65
C ASN A 14 -21.90 14.63 -13.61
N ARG A 15 -22.18 15.04 -14.85
CA ARG A 15 -21.23 15.23 -15.96
C ARG A 15 -19.87 15.83 -15.61
N ARG A 16 -19.79 16.73 -14.63
CA ARG A 16 -18.52 17.29 -14.11
C ARG A 16 -17.59 16.26 -13.46
N ARG A 17 -18.03 15.01 -13.31
CA ARG A 17 -17.20 13.86 -12.91
C ARG A 17 -16.36 13.32 -14.07
N LEU A 18 -16.82 13.53 -15.30
CA LEU A 18 -16.15 13.08 -16.50
C LEU A 18 -14.86 13.89 -16.72
N THR A 19 -13.74 13.21 -16.79
CA THR A 19 -12.45 13.74 -17.28
C THR A 19 -11.98 12.89 -18.45
N HIS A 20 -10.96 13.35 -19.18
CA HIS A 20 -10.44 12.62 -20.33
C HIS A 20 -8.94 12.84 -20.47
N ASP A 21 -8.29 11.91 -21.16
CA ASP A 21 -6.90 12.02 -21.60
C ASP A 21 -6.72 11.27 -22.93
N ARG A 22 -5.61 11.53 -23.63
CA ARG A 22 -5.17 10.70 -24.75
C ARG A 22 -3.88 10.01 -24.37
N LEU A 23 -3.92 8.67 -24.30
CA LEU A 23 -2.82 7.84 -23.83
C LEU A 23 -2.24 7.01 -24.96
N ASP A 24 -0.95 6.71 -24.88
CA ASP A 24 -0.29 5.81 -25.83
C ASP A 24 -0.71 4.36 -25.59
N ALA A 25 -1.23 3.69 -26.62
CA ALA A 25 -1.60 2.28 -26.59
C ALA A 25 -0.40 1.31 -26.61
N GLY A 26 0.83 1.81 -26.52
CA GLY A 26 2.06 1.02 -26.54
C GLY A 26 2.62 0.76 -27.95
N ASN A 27 1.97 1.30 -28.97
CA ASN A 27 2.38 1.24 -30.38
C ASN A 27 2.59 2.65 -30.98
N GLY A 28 2.55 3.71 -30.16
CA GLY A 28 2.63 5.10 -30.57
C GLY A 28 1.29 5.72 -30.98
N GLN A 29 0.20 4.93 -31.03
CA GLN A 29 -1.15 5.43 -31.27
C GLN A 29 -1.71 6.06 -30.00
N GLN A 30 -2.25 7.27 -30.14
CA GLN A 30 -2.95 7.97 -29.07
C GLN A 30 -4.42 7.54 -29.04
N VAL A 31 -4.83 6.89 -27.95
CA VAL A 31 -6.19 6.40 -27.70
C VAL A 31 -6.91 7.34 -26.74
N LEU A 32 -8.20 7.58 -26.98
CA LEU A 32 -9.02 8.39 -26.07
C LEU A 32 -9.44 7.56 -24.85
N HIS A 33 -9.15 8.07 -23.66
CA HIS A 33 -9.61 7.53 -22.40
C HIS A 33 -10.58 8.52 -21.76
N LEU A 34 -11.76 8.03 -21.33
CA LEU A 34 -12.68 8.78 -20.50
C LEU A 34 -12.70 8.20 -19.09
N PHE A 35 -12.60 9.05 -18.08
CA PHE A 35 -12.65 8.64 -16.69
C PHE A 35 -13.91 9.19 -16.04
N TYR A 36 -14.72 8.31 -15.47
CA TYR A 36 -15.97 8.65 -14.78
C TYR A 36 -16.02 8.00 -13.40
N GLY A 37 -15.55 8.74 -12.38
CA GLY A 37 -15.47 8.20 -11.02
C GLY A 37 -14.34 7.21 -10.89
N GLU A 38 -14.67 5.94 -10.60
CA GLU A 38 -13.73 4.81 -10.57
C GLU A 38 -13.74 4.00 -11.89
N VAL A 39 -14.56 4.40 -12.88
CA VAL A 39 -14.68 3.73 -14.18
C VAL A 39 -13.78 4.41 -15.22
N GLU A 40 -12.97 3.61 -15.90
CA GLU A 40 -12.20 4.01 -17.09
C GLU A 40 -12.84 3.41 -18.34
N LEU A 41 -13.03 4.23 -19.37
CA LEU A 41 -13.53 3.83 -20.67
C LEU A 41 -12.43 4.08 -21.71
N ILE A 42 -12.07 3.04 -22.44
CA ILE A 42 -11.00 3.07 -23.44
C ILE A 42 -11.65 2.99 -24.82
N PHE A 43 -11.36 3.97 -25.68
CA PHE A 43 -11.89 4.06 -27.04
C PHE A 43 -10.77 3.79 -28.05
N ASP A 44 -10.31 2.54 -28.11
CA ASP A 44 -9.19 2.07 -28.96
C ASP A 44 -9.62 1.64 -30.37
N GLU A 45 -10.89 1.28 -30.56
CA GLU A 45 -11.53 1.06 -31.86
C GLU A 45 -11.67 2.39 -32.64
N PRO A 46 -11.00 2.58 -33.80
CA PRO A 46 -11.05 3.83 -34.55
C PRO A 46 -12.46 4.24 -35.00
N ASP A 47 -13.34 3.29 -35.29
CA ASP A 47 -14.73 3.57 -35.67
C ASP A 47 -15.59 4.00 -34.47
N ILE A 48 -15.19 3.67 -33.24
CA ILE A 48 -15.93 4.01 -32.00
C ILE A 48 -15.33 5.23 -31.28
N ALA A 49 -14.09 5.61 -31.55
CA ALA A 49 -13.49 6.83 -30.97
C ALA A 49 -14.37 8.11 -31.11
N PRO A 50 -15.06 8.37 -32.25
CA PRO A 50 -15.94 9.53 -32.37
C PRO A 50 -17.13 9.52 -31.40
N LEU A 51 -17.62 8.35 -30.96
CA LEU A 51 -18.63 8.23 -29.91
C LEU A 51 -18.10 8.82 -28.60
N GLY A 52 -16.89 8.46 -28.20
CA GLY A 52 -16.25 8.98 -26.99
C GLY A 52 -16.06 10.50 -27.04
N GLU A 53 -15.63 11.03 -28.19
CA GLU A 53 -15.52 12.47 -28.40
C GLU A 53 -16.87 13.19 -28.32
N LYS A 54 -17.93 12.57 -28.85
CA LYS A 54 -19.28 13.12 -28.80
C LYS A 54 -19.87 13.10 -27.38
N LEU A 55 -19.61 12.06 -26.61
CA LEU A 55 -20.01 11.99 -25.19
C LEU A 55 -19.42 13.15 -24.37
N LEU A 56 -18.25 13.69 -24.73
CA LEU A 56 -17.65 14.89 -24.13
C LEU A 56 -18.34 16.21 -24.55
N GLN A 57 -19.13 16.22 -25.61
CA GLN A 57 -19.78 17.41 -26.16
C GLN A 57 -21.27 17.53 -25.81
N VAL A 58 -21.99 16.41 -25.75
CA VAL A 58 -23.46 16.41 -25.60
C VAL A 58 -23.89 16.30 -24.13
N GLU A 59 -24.90 17.08 -23.73
CA GLU A 59 -25.50 16.96 -22.38
C GLU A 59 -26.50 15.80 -22.30
N GLN A 60 -27.32 15.67 -23.33
CA GLN A 60 -28.30 14.61 -23.52
C GLN A 60 -28.37 14.29 -25.03
N PHE A 61 -28.76 13.07 -25.38
CA PHE A 61 -28.90 12.65 -26.78
C PHE A 61 -29.95 11.54 -26.90
N GLN A 62 -30.57 11.43 -28.07
CA GLN A 62 -31.41 10.28 -28.38
C GLN A 62 -30.51 9.09 -28.70
N ALA A 63 -30.82 7.89 -28.21
CA ALA A 63 -29.94 6.72 -28.37
C ALA A 63 -29.60 6.43 -29.84
N ALA A 64 -30.53 6.63 -30.78
CA ALA A 64 -30.29 6.51 -32.22
C ALA A 64 -29.24 7.47 -32.78
N ASP A 65 -29.05 8.66 -32.19
CA ASP A 65 -28.10 9.66 -32.69
C ASP A 65 -26.66 9.14 -32.66
N ALA A 66 -26.35 8.26 -31.69
CA ALA A 66 -25.04 7.64 -31.54
C ALA A 66 -24.64 6.78 -32.76
N MET A 67 -25.61 6.26 -33.53
CA MET A 67 -25.32 5.54 -34.78
C MET A 67 -24.59 6.43 -35.81
N ALA A 68 -24.82 7.74 -35.78
CA ALA A 68 -24.19 8.70 -36.68
C ALA A 68 -22.84 9.25 -36.17
N TRP A 69 -22.41 8.86 -34.96
CA TRP A 69 -21.14 9.33 -34.37
C TRP A 69 -19.99 8.44 -34.82
N SER A 70 -19.65 8.54 -36.11
CA SER A 70 -18.63 7.76 -36.81
C SER A 70 -17.90 8.66 -37.82
N ASP A 71 -16.62 8.43 -38.04
CA ASP A 71 -15.83 9.07 -39.11
C ASP A 71 -16.05 8.38 -40.48
N GLY A 72 -16.82 7.28 -40.51
CA GLY A 72 -17.14 6.49 -41.69
C GLY A 72 -18.65 6.31 -41.88
N ALA A 73 -19.06 5.09 -42.22
CA ALA A 73 -20.49 4.77 -42.32
C ALA A 73 -21.15 4.75 -40.93
N PRO A 74 -22.45 5.08 -40.82
CA PRO A 74 -23.20 4.94 -39.58
C PRO A 74 -23.14 3.51 -39.03
N HIS A 75 -23.04 3.37 -37.71
CA HIS A 75 -23.05 2.07 -37.06
C HIS A 75 -24.43 1.39 -37.17
N SER A 76 -24.46 0.07 -37.07
CA SER A 76 -25.72 -0.66 -36.90
C SER A 76 -26.33 -0.34 -35.53
N TRP A 77 -27.67 -0.37 -35.45
CA TRP A 77 -28.37 -0.16 -34.19
C TRP A 77 -27.99 -1.22 -33.14
N ASP A 78 -27.83 -2.49 -33.55
CA ASP A 78 -27.45 -3.55 -32.60
C ASP A 78 -26.07 -3.29 -31.98
N LYS A 79 -25.05 -2.90 -32.76
CA LYS A 79 -23.71 -2.57 -32.22
C LYS A 79 -23.81 -1.42 -31.22
N MET A 80 -24.54 -0.36 -31.56
CA MET A 80 -24.64 0.83 -30.72
C MET A 80 -25.49 0.60 -29.47
N ARG A 81 -26.59 -0.16 -29.58
CA ARG A 81 -27.43 -0.55 -28.45
C ARG A 81 -26.61 -1.30 -27.41
N ASP A 82 -25.87 -2.32 -27.82
CA ASP A 82 -25.10 -3.16 -26.89
C ASP A 82 -24.04 -2.33 -26.15
N LEU A 83 -23.39 -1.39 -26.84
CA LEU A 83 -22.41 -0.46 -26.24
C LEU A 83 -23.06 0.54 -25.28
N LEU A 84 -24.19 1.16 -25.65
CA LEU A 84 -24.92 2.08 -24.78
C LEU A 84 -25.50 1.35 -23.55
N GLU A 85 -25.98 0.12 -23.70
CA GLU A 85 -26.44 -0.72 -22.59
C GLU A 85 -25.31 -1.06 -21.62
N ALA A 86 -24.11 -1.38 -22.13
CA ALA A 86 -22.93 -1.57 -21.29
C ALA A 86 -22.58 -0.29 -20.50
N LEU A 87 -22.62 0.89 -21.13
CA LEU A 87 -22.40 2.17 -20.44
C LEU A 87 -23.48 2.48 -19.39
N ILE A 88 -24.73 2.05 -19.60
CA ILE A 88 -25.81 2.15 -18.62
C ILE A 88 -25.56 1.20 -17.43
N GLU A 89 -25.15 -0.04 -17.70
CA GLU A 89 -24.85 -1.04 -16.67
C GLU A 89 -23.68 -0.59 -15.77
N GLN A 90 -22.65 0.02 -16.36
CA GLN A 90 -21.53 0.64 -15.63
C GLN A 90 -21.91 1.96 -14.93
N GLY A 91 -23.16 2.44 -15.09
CA GLY A 91 -23.65 3.67 -14.46
C GLY A 91 -23.10 4.97 -15.04
N VAL A 92 -22.40 4.91 -16.19
CA VAL A 92 -21.88 6.07 -16.93
C VAL A 92 -23.02 6.80 -17.63
N LEU A 93 -23.97 6.08 -18.22
CA LEU A 93 -25.17 6.62 -18.83
C LEU A 93 -26.41 6.32 -18.00
N ARG A 94 -27.42 7.19 -18.10
CA ARG A 94 -28.76 6.95 -17.55
C ARG A 94 -29.83 7.37 -18.55
N ARG A 95 -30.99 6.72 -18.47
CA ARG A 95 -32.21 7.14 -19.18
C ARG A 95 -32.75 8.41 -18.54
N VAL A 96 -33.16 9.37 -19.35
CA VAL A 96 -33.80 10.60 -18.86
C VAL A 96 -35.12 10.29 -18.15
N SER A 97 -35.85 9.24 -18.56
CA SER A 97 -37.05 8.76 -17.87
C SER A 97 -36.79 8.31 -16.43
N ASP A 98 -35.55 7.89 -16.13
CA ASP A 98 -35.13 7.43 -14.81
C ASP A 98 -34.52 8.56 -13.98
N ALA A 99 -34.50 9.79 -14.51
CA ALA A 99 -33.92 10.93 -13.80
C ALA A 99 -34.73 11.22 -12.52
N PRO A 100 -34.07 11.37 -11.36
CA PRO A 100 -34.77 11.69 -10.13
C PRO A 100 -35.47 13.06 -10.27
N THR A 101 -36.77 13.10 -9.95
CA THR A 101 -37.65 14.28 -10.11
C THR A 101 -37.45 15.36 -9.04
N GLY A 102 -36.38 15.27 -8.23
CA GLY A 102 -36.08 16.21 -7.15
C GLY A 102 -34.60 16.22 -6.76
N ARG A 103 -34.19 17.29 -6.06
CA ARG A 103 -32.85 17.37 -5.44
C ARG A 103 -32.82 16.49 -4.20
N THR A 104 -32.23 15.30 -4.30
CA THR A 104 -31.90 14.49 -3.13
C THR A 104 -30.82 15.20 -2.34
N THR A 105 -31.15 15.69 -1.15
CA THR A 105 -30.15 16.23 -0.23
C THR A 105 -29.46 15.06 0.46
N VAL A 106 -28.20 14.80 0.11
CA VAL A 106 -27.42 13.75 0.76
C VAL A 106 -26.93 14.29 2.11
N SER A 107 -27.44 13.72 3.21
CA SER A 107 -26.92 13.97 4.56
C SER A 107 -25.94 12.88 4.95
N PHE A 108 -24.81 13.27 5.53
CA PHE A 108 -23.82 12.35 6.08
C PHE A 108 -23.84 12.41 7.60
N PRO A 109 -23.68 11.28 8.29
CA PRO A 109 -23.67 11.29 9.74
C PRO A 109 -22.40 11.96 10.27
N GLU A 110 -22.51 12.62 11.43
CA GLU A 110 -21.36 13.24 12.09
C GLU A 110 -20.38 12.19 12.65
N ARG A 111 -20.88 11.00 12.95
CA ARG A 111 -20.16 9.83 13.46
C ARG A 111 -20.45 8.62 12.56
N LEU A 112 -19.46 7.78 12.28
CA LEU A 112 -19.59 6.61 11.41
C LEU A 112 -20.36 5.46 12.06
N GLY A 113 -20.42 5.41 13.40
CA GLY A 113 -21.07 4.34 14.17
C GLY A 113 -20.24 3.05 14.26
N GLU A 114 -18.97 3.07 13.86
CA GLU A 114 -18.12 1.88 13.82
C GLU A 114 -17.56 1.46 15.17
N VAL A 115 -17.44 2.39 16.12
CA VAL A 115 -16.93 2.12 17.47
C VAL A 115 -17.81 2.80 18.52
N PRO A 116 -17.86 2.27 19.76
CA PRO A 116 -18.61 2.90 20.85
C PRO A 116 -18.14 4.33 21.12
N ALA A 117 -19.09 5.22 21.40
CA ALA A 117 -18.79 6.58 21.82
C ALA A 117 -18.01 6.58 23.16
N GLY A 118 -17.03 7.48 23.29
CA GLY A 118 -16.26 7.63 24.53
C GLY A 118 -15.17 6.57 24.74
N ARG A 119 -14.85 5.77 23.72
CA ARG A 119 -13.67 4.88 23.74
C ARG A 119 -12.40 5.66 24.11
N GLU A 120 -11.60 5.09 25.01
CA GLU A 120 -10.31 5.67 25.39
C GLU A 120 -9.37 5.76 24.16
N PRO A 121 -8.69 6.90 23.94
CA PRO A 121 -7.67 7.02 22.91
C PRO A 121 -6.46 6.12 23.19
N LEU A 122 -6.14 5.25 22.23
CA LEU A 122 -4.99 4.34 22.29
C LEU A 122 -4.00 4.74 21.18
N THR A 123 -2.70 4.59 21.42
CA THR A 123 -1.66 4.93 20.46
C THR A 123 -0.41 4.07 20.65
N PHE A 124 0.48 4.11 19.66
CA PHE A 124 1.85 3.62 19.80
C PHE A 124 2.74 4.80 20.25
N SER A 125 2.86 5.01 21.56
CA SER A 125 3.77 6.00 22.13
C SER A 125 4.77 5.31 23.04
N ALA A 126 6.01 5.78 23.07
CA ALA A 126 7.01 5.26 24.00
C ALA A 126 6.68 5.56 25.48
N ARG A 127 5.69 6.43 25.76
CA ARG A 127 5.14 6.60 27.12
C ARG A 127 4.06 5.60 27.49
N ASP A 128 3.57 4.82 26.53
CA ASP A 128 2.48 3.86 26.70
C ASP A 128 3.03 2.43 26.66
N ASN A 129 2.94 1.71 27.78
CA ASN A 129 3.40 0.33 27.88
C ASN A 129 2.41 -0.70 27.33
N ARG A 130 1.28 -0.26 26.74
CA ARG A 130 0.26 -1.14 26.19
C ARG A 130 0.57 -1.66 24.79
N CYS A 131 1.69 -1.26 24.17
CA CYS A 131 2.07 -1.69 22.82
C CYS A 131 1.89 -3.22 22.60
N PRO A 132 2.39 -4.11 23.48
CA PRO A 132 2.19 -5.56 23.32
C PRO A 132 0.72 -5.99 23.27
N VAL A 133 -0.12 -5.38 24.11
CA VAL A 133 -1.56 -5.65 24.15
C VAL A 133 -2.25 -5.14 22.88
N LEU A 134 -1.88 -3.94 22.41
CA LEU A 134 -2.47 -3.34 21.21
C LEU A 134 -2.11 -4.14 19.96
N THR A 135 -0.87 -4.61 19.84
CA THR A 135 -0.45 -5.41 18.68
C THR A 135 -1.03 -6.83 18.74
N GLU A 136 -1.17 -7.43 19.92
CA GLU A 136 -1.87 -8.71 20.07
C GLU A 136 -3.32 -8.61 19.57
N GLN A 137 -4.03 -7.56 19.99
CA GLN A 137 -5.41 -7.31 19.54
C GLN A 137 -5.51 -6.99 18.04
N ALA A 138 -4.55 -6.25 17.50
CA ALA A 138 -4.58 -5.82 16.10
C ALA A 138 -4.10 -6.88 15.11
N PHE A 139 -3.13 -7.71 15.52
CA PHE A 139 -2.36 -8.56 14.61
C PHE A 139 -2.27 -10.02 15.08
N GLY A 140 -2.84 -10.36 16.24
CA GLY A 140 -2.79 -11.71 16.81
C GLY A 140 -1.42 -12.09 17.38
N ARG A 141 -0.57 -11.10 17.65
CA ARG A 141 0.74 -11.29 18.26
C ARG A 141 1.25 -10.05 19.00
N ALA A 142 1.77 -10.24 20.19
CA ALA A 142 2.36 -9.22 21.04
C ALA A 142 3.74 -8.77 20.53
N PHE A 143 3.94 -7.46 20.42
CA PHE A 143 5.19 -6.81 20.07
C PHE A 143 5.49 -5.69 21.05
N GLU A 144 6.73 -5.69 21.55
CA GLU A 144 7.28 -4.52 22.23
C GLU A 144 7.44 -3.36 21.26
N VAL A 145 7.41 -2.12 21.78
CA VAL A 145 7.61 -0.91 20.98
C VAL A 145 8.96 -0.92 20.23
N SER A 146 9.94 -1.67 20.73
CA SER A 146 11.24 -1.89 20.11
C SER A 146 11.22 -2.69 18.81
N ASN A 147 10.13 -3.38 18.49
CA ASN A 147 9.96 -4.15 17.26
C ASN A 147 8.71 -3.72 16.47
N LEU A 148 8.13 -2.55 16.80
CA LEU A 148 6.88 -2.06 16.22
C LEU A 148 6.97 -1.93 14.69
N GLU A 149 8.10 -1.45 14.19
CA GLU A 149 8.32 -1.15 12.77
C GLU A 149 8.38 -2.41 11.88
N VAL A 150 8.51 -3.60 12.48
CA VAL A 150 8.42 -4.89 11.77
C VAL A 150 6.99 -5.21 11.35
N VAL A 151 5.99 -4.77 12.14
CA VAL A 151 4.57 -5.09 11.92
C VAL A 151 3.74 -3.89 11.48
N VAL A 152 4.06 -2.69 11.95
CA VAL A 152 3.42 -1.43 11.56
C VAL A 152 4.38 -0.66 10.65
N PRO A 153 4.06 -0.43 9.36
CA PRO A 153 4.86 0.45 8.52
C PRO A 153 5.09 1.80 9.19
N VAL A 154 6.31 2.35 9.13
CA VAL A 154 6.67 3.58 9.86
C VAL A 154 5.76 4.78 9.54
N TYR A 155 5.26 4.86 8.31
CA TYR A 155 4.30 5.90 7.93
C TYR A 155 2.91 5.73 8.56
N ARG A 156 2.61 4.60 9.20
CA ARG A 156 1.34 4.34 9.91
C ARG A 156 1.42 4.48 11.41
N VAL A 157 2.61 4.55 12.00
CA VAL A 157 2.80 4.60 13.46
C VAL A 157 2.02 5.76 14.10
N ALA A 158 1.98 6.92 13.43
CA ALA A 158 1.25 8.08 13.93
C ALA A 158 -0.28 7.99 13.77
N HIS A 159 -0.83 7.10 12.92
CA HIS A 159 -2.26 7.05 12.60
C HIS A 159 -3.18 7.15 13.83
N PRO A 160 -3.03 6.30 14.86
CA PRO A 160 -3.95 6.29 15.98
C PRO A 160 -3.76 7.46 16.96
N ALA A 161 -2.64 8.19 16.88
CA ALA A 161 -2.33 9.26 17.81
C ALA A 161 -3.28 10.45 17.66
N LEU A 162 -3.63 11.06 18.79
CA LEU A 162 -4.35 12.33 18.85
C LEU A 162 -3.36 13.49 18.78
N ASP A 163 -3.69 14.48 17.97
CA ASP A 163 -3.08 15.81 18.04
C ASP A 163 -3.68 16.67 19.17
N SER A 164 -3.09 17.84 19.34
CA SER A 164 -3.51 18.88 20.30
C SER A 164 -4.91 19.45 20.02
N ASP A 165 -5.48 19.22 18.83
CA ASP A 165 -6.88 19.53 18.51
C ASP A 165 -7.83 18.36 18.87
N GLY A 166 -7.31 17.28 19.46
CA GLY A 166 -8.08 16.10 19.84
C GLY A 166 -8.51 15.24 18.65
N ARG A 167 -7.81 15.31 17.51
CA ARG A 167 -8.11 14.53 16.32
C ARG A 167 -7.05 13.48 16.03
N GLN A 168 -7.49 12.31 15.55
CA GLN A 168 -6.54 11.28 15.10
C GLN A 168 -5.80 11.74 13.84
N VAL A 169 -4.49 11.51 13.81
CA VAL A 169 -3.63 11.85 12.67
C VAL A 169 -4.10 11.13 11.41
N GLY A 170 -4.44 9.85 11.51
CA GLY A 170 -4.93 9.04 10.39
C GLY A 170 -6.37 9.34 9.98
N GLU A 171 -7.14 10.16 10.72
CA GLU A 171 -8.56 10.43 10.48
C GLU A 171 -9.37 9.14 10.22
N ASN A 172 -10.10 9.04 9.11
CA ASN A 172 -10.84 7.83 8.76
C ASN A 172 -9.95 6.67 8.30
N ASN A 173 -8.65 6.89 8.09
CA ASN A 173 -7.69 5.90 7.59
C ASN A 173 -6.85 5.25 8.70
N VAL A 174 -7.25 5.41 9.97
CA VAL A 174 -6.52 4.83 11.11
C VAL A 174 -6.32 3.33 10.92
N ALA A 175 -5.06 2.92 10.98
CA ALA A 175 -4.62 1.54 10.82
C ALA A 175 -3.63 1.21 11.95
N PRO A 176 -3.80 0.10 12.69
CA PRO A 176 -4.89 -0.88 12.55
C PRO A 176 -6.26 -0.30 12.92
N ARG A 177 -7.31 -0.76 12.24
CA ARG A 177 -8.68 -0.22 12.41
C ARG A 177 -9.20 -0.40 13.84
N THR A 178 -8.68 -1.38 14.56
CA THR A 178 -8.97 -1.61 15.97
C THR A 178 -8.63 -0.41 16.86
N LEU A 179 -7.81 0.56 16.42
CA LEU A 179 -7.46 1.77 17.19
C LEU A 179 -8.22 3.03 16.73
N PHE A 180 -9.15 2.90 15.78
CA PHE A 180 -9.95 4.03 15.30
C PHE A 180 -10.88 4.58 16.39
N LEU A 181 -11.00 5.91 16.41
CA LEU A 181 -11.95 6.67 17.21
C LEU A 181 -12.96 7.34 16.29
N ASP A 182 -14.24 7.11 16.56
CA ASP A 182 -15.31 7.73 15.79
C ASP A 182 -15.60 9.15 16.30
N LEU A 183 -14.77 10.10 15.87
CA LEU A 183 -14.85 11.50 16.28
C LEU A 183 -15.89 12.29 15.48
N PRO A 184 -16.61 13.27 16.09
CA PRO A 184 -17.50 14.16 15.37
C PRO A 184 -16.80 14.82 14.18
N THR A 185 -17.42 14.71 13.01
CA THR A 185 -16.83 15.16 11.76
C THR A 185 -17.90 15.71 10.84
N VAL A 186 -17.79 16.98 10.48
CA VAL A 186 -18.61 17.61 9.43
C VAL A 186 -18.21 17.04 8.08
N ARG A 187 -19.16 16.37 7.43
CA ARG A 187 -19.01 15.71 6.14
C ARG A 187 -19.90 16.39 5.10
N LYS A 188 -19.43 16.47 3.85
CA LYS A 188 -20.20 17.03 2.73
C LYS A 188 -19.96 16.25 1.45
N GLN A 189 -20.94 16.29 0.56
CA GLN A 189 -20.74 15.81 -0.80
C GLN A 189 -19.70 16.69 -1.50
N CYS A 190 -18.85 16.08 -2.33
CA CYS A 190 -17.85 16.82 -3.08
C CYS A 190 -18.47 17.65 -4.21
N HIS A 191 -18.01 18.88 -4.37
CA HIS A 191 -18.46 19.81 -5.41
C HIS A 191 -17.35 20.20 -6.41
N TYR A 192 -16.13 19.69 -6.21
CA TYR A 192 -15.02 19.84 -7.14
C TYR A 192 -15.22 18.90 -8.32
N ALA A 193 -14.99 19.39 -9.54
CA ALA A 193 -15.02 18.56 -10.75
C ALA A 193 -13.96 17.46 -10.68
N GLY A 194 -14.13 16.41 -11.48
CA GLY A 194 -13.30 15.20 -11.48
C GLY A 194 -13.98 13.99 -10.83
N SER A 195 -13.26 12.89 -10.77
CA SER A 195 -13.59 11.59 -10.16
C SER A 195 -14.42 11.68 -8.88
N ARG A 196 -14.11 12.63 -7.99
CA ARG A 196 -14.81 12.82 -6.71
C ARG A 196 -16.13 13.62 -6.80
N TYR A 197 -16.44 14.28 -7.92
CA TYR A 197 -17.60 15.17 -8.05
C TYR A 197 -18.92 14.46 -7.70
N GLN A 198 -19.63 15.03 -6.74
CA GLN A 198 -20.88 14.49 -6.20
C GLN A 198 -20.81 12.99 -5.86
N SER A 199 -19.64 12.51 -5.42
CA SER A 199 -19.47 11.14 -4.94
C SER A 199 -20.47 10.82 -3.83
N GLU A 200 -20.88 9.55 -3.78
CA GLU A 200 -21.69 9.02 -2.69
C GLU A 200 -20.86 8.93 -1.40
N ARG A 201 -19.52 8.87 -1.51
CA ARG A 201 -18.61 8.96 -0.38
C ARG A 201 -18.34 10.44 -0.03
N PRO A 202 -18.37 10.82 1.27
CA PRO A 202 -18.25 12.22 1.67
C PRO A 202 -16.81 12.74 1.70
N MET A 203 -16.64 14.05 1.57
CA MET A 203 -15.43 14.77 1.97
C MET A 203 -15.43 15.06 3.47
N ASN A 204 -14.27 14.91 4.12
CA ASN A 204 -14.04 15.37 5.50
C ASN A 204 -13.75 16.89 5.51
N VAL A 205 -14.81 17.70 5.72
CA VAL A 205 -14.69 19.16 5.74
C VAL A 205 -14.02 19.67 7.02
N THR A 206 -14.06 18.87 8.10
CA THR A 206 -13.43 19.24 9.37
C THR A 206 -11.91 19.26 9.22
N ALA A 207 -11.33 18.17 8.71
CA ALA A 207 -9.89 18.09 8.43
C ALA A 207 -9.44 19.15 7.41
N MET A 208 -10.19 19.34 6.33
CA MET A 208 -9.88 20.37 5.32
C MET A 208 -9.83 21.78 5.91
N LYS A 209 -10.80 22.16 6.73
CA LYS A 209 -10.79 23.47 7.41
C LYS A 209 -9.63 23.59 8.40
N GLY A 210 -9.29 22.51 9.09
CA GLY A 210 -8.12 22.48 9.98
C GLY A 210 -6.83 22.77 9.23
N MET A 211 -6.60 22.09 8.09
CA MET A 211 -5.43 22.32 7.25
C MET A 211 -5.41 23.73 6.63
N ALA A 212 -6.54 24.20 6.09
CA ALA A 212 -6.63 25.50 5.42
C ALA A 212 -6.31 26.69 6.36
N ARG A 213 -6.54 26.56 7.67
CA ARG A 213 -6.23 27.61 8.66
C ARG A 213 -4.73 27.86 8.84
N GLN A 214 -3.90 26.86 8.57
CA GLN A 214 -2.45 26.88 8.77
C GLN A 214 -1.69 26.64 7.47
N TRP A 215 -2.33 26.94 6.33
CA TRP A 215 -1.82 26.59 5.00
C TRP A 215 -0.42 27.14 4.70
N PRO A 216 -0.10 28.43 4.95
CA PRO A 216 1.25 28.94 4.71
C PRO A 216 2.33 28.22 5.54
N ASP A 217 2.02 27.88 6.80
CA ASP A 217 2.94 27.13 7.66
C ASP A 217 3.15 25.71 7.15
N LEU A 218 2.08 25.03 6.70
CA LEU A 218 2.16 23.69 6.13
C LEU A 218 3.08 23.65 4.90
N LEU A 219 2.91 24.59 3.97
CA LEU A 219 3.79 24.70 2.80
C LEU A 219 5.24 24.91 3.22
N SER A 220 5.49 25.76 4.22
CA SER A 220 6.84 26.03 4.73
C SER A 220 7.47 24.81 5.38
N LEU A 221 6.75 24.12 6.27
CA LEU A 221 7.25 22.91 6.94
C LEU A 221 7.55 21.78 5.93
N THR A 222 6.69 21.61 4.92
CA THR A 222 6.96 20.68 3.81
C THR A 222 8.20 21.06 3.02
N GLU A 223 8.39 22.34 2.69
CA GLU A 223 9.59 22.79 1.98
C GLU A 223 10.87 22.56 2.81
N GLN A 224 10.83 22.87 4.11
CA GLN A 224 11.96 22.68 5.01
C GLN A 224 12.32 21.19 5.13
N PHE A 225 11.34 20.31 5.32
CA PHE A 225 11.57 18.87 5.35
C PHE A 225 12.12 18.35 4.02
N ARG A 226 11.56 18.78 2.89
CA ARG A 226 12.04 18.45 1.54
C ARG A 226 13.50 18.83 1.35
N LYS A 227 13.88 20.05 1.73
CA LYS A 227 15.27 20.54 1.65
C LYS A 227 16.20 19.66 2.49
N ALA A 228 15.83 19.34 3.72
CA ALA A 228 16.62 18.48 4.59
C ALA A 228 16.76 17.05 4.04
N PHE A 229 15.66 16.47 3.53
CA PHE A 229 15.66 15.15 2.91
C PHE A 229 16.60 15.10 1.70
N PHE A 230 16.49 16.04 0.75
CA PHE A 230 17.35 16.04 -0.44
C PHE A 230 18.78 16.51 -0.17
N ALA A 231 19.05 17.22 0.94
CA ALA A 231 20.41 17.45 1.39
C ALA A 231 21.08 16.13 1.85
N ARG A 232 20.32 15.23 2.48
CA ARG A 232 20.79 13.89 2.88
C ARG A 232 20.82 12.91 1.72
N MET A 233 19.79 12.91 0.89
CA MET A 233 19.56 11.99 -0.22
C MET A 233 19.36 12.76 -1.52
N PRO A 234 20.42 13.30 -2.14
CA PRO A 234 20.30 14.05 -3.39
C PRO A 234 19.66 13.19 -4.50
N PRO A 235 18.87 13.81 -5.40
CA PRO A 235 18.39 13.12 -6.59
C PRO A 235 19.56 12.58 -7.41
N ARG A 236 19.43 11.36 -7.96
CA ARG A 236 20.51 10.76 -8.79
C ARG A 236 20.81 11.60 -10.02
N THR A 237 19.77 12.20 -10.60
CA THR A 237 19.88 13.11 -11.74
C THR A 237 19.52 14.52 -11.29
N PRO A 238 20.47 15.47 -11.30
CA PRO A 238 20.19 16.85 -10.90
C PRO A 238 19.01 17.45 -11.66
N GLY A 239 18.06 18.04 -10.94
CA GLY A 239 16.88 18.68 -11.51
C GLY A 239 15.76 17.72 -11.96
N VAL A 240 15.95 16.40 -11.83
CA VAL A 240 14.93 15.41 -12.14
C VAL A 240 14.50 14.71 -10.86
N LEU A 241 13.22 14.82 -10.53
CA LEU A 241 12.61 14.08 -9.42
C LEU A 241 11.96 12.81 -9.96
N THR A 242 12.31 11.65 -9.40
CA THR A 242 11.69 10.36 -9.78
C THR A 242 10.55 9.96 -8.84
N ALA A 243 9.68 9.07 -9.29
CA ALA A 243 8.59 8.52 -8.48
C ALA A 243 9.10 7.90 -7.17
N GLY A 244 10.21 7.16 -7.24
CA GLY A 244 10.85 6.51 -6.10
C GLY A 244 11.46 7.49 -5.10
N GLU A 245 12.11 8.55 -5.58
CA GLU A 245 12.65 9.60 -4.71
C GLU A 245 11.57 10.38 -3.99
N LEU A 246 10.48 10.71 -4.71
CA LEU A 246 9.31 11.32 -4.09
C LEU A 246 8.65 10.39 -3.07
N HIS A 247 8.49 9.10 -3.39
CA HIS A 247 7.94 8.09 -2.48
C HIS A 247 8.73 8.03 -1.17
N MET A 248 10.06 7.88 -1.25
CA MET A 248 10.91 7.81 -0.07
C MET A 248 10.80 9.06 0.81
N MET A 249 10.78 10.26 0.19
CA MET A 249 10.61 11.52 0.92
C MET A 249 9.24 11.60 1.61
N VAL A 250 8.17 11.23 0.90
CA VAL A 250 6.80 11.26 1.42
C VAL A 250 6.65 10.31 2.61
N VAL A 251 7.13 9.07 2.47
CA VAL A 251 7.11 8.08 3.56
C VAL A 251 7.96 8.55 4.75
N CYS A 252 9.12 9.16 4.49
CA CYS A 252 9.98 9.71 5.54
C CYS A 252 9.30 10.88 6.28
N THR A 253 8.57 11.75 5.56
CA THR A 253 7.78 12.85 6.15
C THR A 253 6.70 12.29 7.08
N LEU A 254 5.94 11.28 6.65
CA LEU A 254 4.92 10.63 7.48
C LEU A 254 5.55 9.96 8.72
N ALA A 255 6.66 9.26 8.53
CA ALA A 255 7.40 8.60 9.59
C ALA A 255 7.94 9.58 10.63
N SER A 256 8.35 10.79 10.23
CA SER A 256 8.84 11.82 11.16
C SER A 256 7.81 12.24 12.21
N VAL A 257 6.52 12.16 11.87
CA VAL A 257 5.42 12.41 12.83
C VAL A 257 5.26 11.22 13.78
N GLY A 258 5.50 9.99 13.31
CA GLY A 258 5.61 8.81 14.17
C GLY A 258 6.79 8.93 15.15
N TYR A 259 7.96 9.33 14.65
CA TYR A 259 9.21 9.46 15.42
C TYR A 259 9.03 10.21 16.75
N VAL A 260 8.36 11.37 16.74
CA VAL A 260 8.20 12.18 17.96
C VAL A 260 7.38 11.47 19.04
N LEU A 261 6.52 10.53 18.67
CA LEU A 261 5.69 9.74 19.59
C LEU A 261 6.47 8.58 20.22
N VAL A 262 7.41 8.02 19.46
CA VAL A 262 8.04 6.73 19.81
C VAL A 262 9.52 6.85 20.19
N ARG A 263 10.16 8.02 20.06
CA ARG A 263 11.52 8.23 20.55
C ARG A 263 11.64 8.06 22.07
N GLY A 264 12.76 7.52 22.56
CA GLY A 264 13.01 7.28 23.98
C GLY A 264 13.33 8.55 24.76
N ASN A 265 13.93 9.55 24.12
CA ASN A 265 14.16 10.85 24.74
C ASN A 265 12.96 11.78 24.54
N GLN A 266 12.28 12.13 25.64
CA GLN A 266 11.13 13.03 25.64
C GLN A 266 10.11 12.72 24.52
N PRO A 267 9.54 11.49 24.47
CA PRO A 267 8.43 11.20 23.58
C PRO A 267 7.26 12.13 23.85
N VAL A 268 6.58 12.54 22.80
CA VAL A 268 5.38 13.37 22.86
C VAL A 268 4.20 12.51 23.33
N PRO A 269 3.48 12.92 24.40
CA PRO A 269 2.27 12.24 24.85
C PRO A 269 1.15 12.23 23.81
N ASN A 270 0.28 11.23 23.88
CA ASN A 270 -0.93 11.19 23.06
C ASN A 270 -1.83 12.39 23.39
N GLY A 271 -2.33 13.10 22.38
CA GLY A 271 -3.12 14.32 22.56
C GLY A 271 -2.28 15.60 22.71
N GLU A 272 -0.96 15.50 22.74
CA GLU A 272 -0.04 16.66 22.78
C GLU A 272 0.77 16.81 21.48
N LEU A 273 0.50 16.00 20.46
CA LEU A 273 1.13 16.14 19.14
C LEU A 273 0.78 17.49 18.51
N ASP A 274 1.79 18.19 17.99
CA ASP A 274 1.63 19.45 17.27
C ASP A 274 0.63 19.30 16.11
N SER A 275 -0.40 20.13 16.11
CA SER A 275 -1.46 20.08 15.08
C SER A 275 -0.96 20.43 13.69
N GLY A 276 0.17 21.16 13.59
CA GLY A 276 0.88 21.41 12.34
C GLY A 276 1.51 20.15 11.76
N LEU A 277 2.26 19.38 12.58
CA LEU A 277 2.79 18.07 12.18
C LEU A 277 1.68 17.08 11.80
N ALA A 278 0.58 17.05 12.57
CA ALA A 278 -0.56 16.20 12.25
C ALA A 278 -1.26 16.60 10.94
N ALA A 279 -1.38 17.90 10.66
CA ALA A 279 -1.91 18.38 9.39
C ALA A 279 -0.97 18.12 8.20
N MET A 280 0.35 18.25 8.39
CA MET A 280 1.36 17.87 7.39
C MET A 280 1.24 16.38 7.03
N PHE A 281 1.05 15.51 8.04
CA PHE A 281 0.80 14.09 7.84
C PHE A 281 -0.45 13.85 6.95
N ARG A 282 -1.59 14.43 7.33
CA ARG A 282 -2.88 14.25 6.62
C ARG A 282 -2.80 14.68 5.16
N LEU A 283 -2.04 15.74 4.90
CA LEU A 283 -1.86 16.30 3.56
C LEU A 283 -0.99 15.38 2.68
N ILE A 284 0.12 14.89 3.21
CA ILE A 284 1.10 14.13 2.43
C ILE A 284 0.74 12.64 2.28
N ASP A 285 -0.10 12.06 3.14
CA ASP A 285 -0.53 10.65 3.01
C ASP A 285 -1.26 10.37 1.69
N GLY A 286 -2.00 11.35 1.15
CA GLY A 286 -2.58 11.25 -0.19
C GLY A 286 -1.53 11.08 -1.29
N VAL A 287 -0.39 11.76 -1.18
CA VAL A 287 0.73 11.63 -2.13
C VAL A 287 1.41 10.27 -1.97
N ARG A 288 1.43 9.71 -0.76
CA ARG A 288 1.97 8.36 -0.52
C ARG A 288 1.17 7.32 -1.29
N LEU A 289 -0.16 7.44 -1.33
CA LEU A 289 -1.02 6.52 -2.09
C LEU A 289 -0.65 6.53 -3.58
N VAL A 290 -0.57 7.72 -4.19
CA VAL A 290 -0.19 7.86 -5.60
C VAL A 290 1.21 7.32 -5.87
N THR A 291 2.18 7.71 -5.05
CA THR A 291 3.58 7.29 -5.27
C THR A 291 3.77 5.80 -5.03
N ASN A 292 3.02 5.19 -4.10
CA ASN A 292 3.06 3.75 -3.86
C ASN A 292 2.68 2.94 -5.09
N ASP A 293 1.74 3.42 -5.91
CA ASP A 293 1.39 2.74 -7.16
C ASP A 293 2.44 3.01 -8.25
N LEU A 294 2.86 4.26 -8.44
CA LEU A 294 3.88 4.63 -9.42
C LEU A 294 5.21 3.86 -9.25
N VAL A 295 5.70 3.69 -8.01
CA VAL A 295 7.01 3.05 -7.78
C VAL A 295 7.01 1.55 -8.07
N ARG A 296 5.86 0.89 -8.08
CA ARG A 296 5.77 -0.55 -8.40
C ARG A 296 6.07 -0.80 -9.88
N ASP A 297 5.64 0.11 -10.74
CA ASP A 297 5.83 -0.02 -12.19
C ASP A 297 7.21 0.50 -12.60
N ALA A 298 7.53 1.73 -12.19
CA ALA A 298 8.72 2.43 -12.64
C ALA A 298 9.25 3.40 -11.56
N PRO A 299 10.01 2.92 -10.56
CA PRO A 299 10.50 3.78 -9.48
C PRO A 299 11.44 4.89 -9.99
N GLU A 300 12.08 4.70 -11.14
CA GLU A 300 12.98 5.69 -11.76
C GLU A 300 12.27 6.60 -12.78
N GLN A 301 10.95 6.48 -12.95
CA GLN A 301 10.18 7.35 -13.83
C GLN A 301 10.21 8.80 -13.30
N PRO A 302 10.56 9.79 -14.14
CA PRO A 302 10.44 11.20 -13.78
C PRO A 302 9.00 11.58 -13.47
N VAL A 303 8.80 12.39 -12.44
CA VAL A 303 7.49 12.92 -12.03
C VAL A 303 7.53 14.44 -11.89
N THR A 304 6.39 15.06 -12.15
CA THR A 304 6.16 16.49 -11.92
C THR A 304 4.95 16.67 -11.01
N ALA A 305 4.77 17.88 -10.45
CA ALA A 305 3.58 18.20 -9.68
C ALA A 305 2.28 17.85 -10.44
N GLN A 306 2.21 18.19 -11.72
CA GLN A 306 1.04 17.95 -12.56
C GLN A 306 0.83 16.45 -12.83
N SER A 307 1.89 15.71 -13.18
CA SER A 307 1.75 14.28 -13.50
C SER A 307 1.22 13.45 -12.32
N ILE A 308 1.52 13.86 -11.08
CA ILE A 308 1.04 13.21 -9.86
C ILE A 308 -0.46 13.50 -9.65
N VAL A 309 -0.89 14.74 -9.87
CA VAL A 309 -2.32 15.11 -9.78
C VAL A 309 -3.12 14.41 -10.87
N ASP A 310 -2.61 14.37 -12.09
CA ASP A 310 -3.26 13.69 -13.22
C ASP A 310 -3.35 12.18 -12.97
N TYR A 311 -2.31 11.57 -12.40
CA TYR A 311 -2.38 10.16 -11.98
C TYR A 311 -3.46 9.95 -10.92
N ALA A 312 -3.52 10.80 -9.90
CA ALA A 312 -4.52 10.67 -8.83
C ALA A 312 -5.96 10.79 -9.35
N GLU A 313 -6.17 11.62 -10.38
CA GLU A 313 -7.47 11.81 -11.02
C GLU A 313 -7.85 10.60 -11.89
N ARG A 314 -6.94 10.15 -12.76
CA ARG A 314 -7.17 9.03 -13.69
C ARG A 314 -7.41 7.70 -12.99
N HIS A 315 -6.64 7.42 -11.94
CA HIS A 315 -6.73 6.17 -11.19
C HIS A 315 -7.65 6.29 -9.96
N ALA A 316 -8.50 7.33 -9.91
CA ALA A 316 -9.47 7.56 -8.84
C ALA A 316 -8.88 7.53 -7.41
N VAL A 317 -7.59 7.83 -7.23
CA VAL A 317 -6.89 7.82 -5.93
C VAL A 317 -7.48 8.85 -4.94
N PHE A 318 -8.22 9.84 -5.45
CA PHE A 318 -9.02 10.72 -4.61
C PHE A 318 -10.19 10.03 -3.90
N HIS A 319 -10.51 8.78 -4.21
CA HIS A 319 -11.46 7.95 -3.49
C HIS A 319 -10.74 7.04 -2.50
N GLY A 320 -11.20 7.06 -1.25
CA GLY A 320 -10.86 6.06 -0.26
C GLY A 320 -12.10 5.27 0.16
N PRO A 321 -11.92 4.22 0.98
CA PRO A 321 -13.03 3.36 1.43
C PRO A 321 -14.11 4.13 2.22
N HIS A 322 -13.71 5.15 2.98
CA HIS A 322 -14.60 5.87 3.92
C HIS A 322 -14.92 7.31 3.49
N GLY A 323 -14.45 7.76 2.34
CA GLY A 323 -14.57 9.15 1.93
C GLY A 323 -13.77 9.49 0.69
N VAL A 324 -13.98 10.70 0.15
CA VAL A 324 -13.15 11.25 -0.92
C VAL A 324 -12.26 12.38 -0.41
N CYS A 325 -11.17 12.66 -1.12
CA CYS A 325 -10.27 13.75 -0.84
C CYS A 325 -11.04 15.08 -0.75
N ALA A 326 -10.81 15.82 0.34
CA ALA A 326 -11.48 17.08 0.61
C ALA A 326 -10.73 18.31 0.06
N GLY A 327 -9.52 18.11 -0.49
CA GLY A 327 -8.64 19.18 -0.95
C GLY A 327 -9.23 19.94 -2.16
N PRO A 328 -9.34 21.28 -2.10
CA PRO A 328 -9.63 22.07 -3.30
C PRO A 328 -8.53 21.88 -4.36
N PRO A 329 -8.86 21.81 -5.66
CA PRO A 329 -7.85 21.63 -6.73
C PRO A 329 -6.72 22.66 -6.69
N ALA A 330 -7.02 23.93 -6.42
CA ALA A 330 -6.01 24.99 -6.32
C ALA A 330 -4.99 24.73 -5.19
N LEU A 331 -5.45 24.28 -4.02
CA LEU A 331 -4.56 23.97 -2.90
C LEU A 331 -3.75 22.70 -3.15
N ILE A 332 -4.35 21.69 -3.80
CA ILE A 332 -3.61 20.49 -4.21
C ILE A 332 -2.46 20.88 -5.15
N ASN A 333 -2.73 21.68 -6.17
CA ASN A 333 -1.72 22.12 -7.12
C ASN A 333 -0.61 22.94 -6.46
N GLU A 334 -0.97 23.88 -5.59
CA GLU A 334 0.00 24.69 -4.84
C GLU A 334 0.90 23.83 -3.94
N TYR A 335 0.31 22.90 -3.18
CA TYR A 335 1.07 21.98 -2.35
C TYR A 335 2.01 21.11 -3.16
N MET A 336 1.53 20.55 -4.28
CA MET A 336 2.36 19.72 -5.14
C MET A 336 3.55 20.51 -5.72
N GLN A 337 3.37 21.77 -6.09
CA GLN A 337 4.47 22.62 -6.56
C GLN A 337 5.53 22.85 -5.47
N VAL A 338 5.14 23.05 -4.22
CA VAL A 338 6.08 23.21 -3.10
C VAL A 338 6.77 21.88 -2.77
N LEU A 339 6.01 20.78 -2.75
CA LEU A 339 6.50 19.43 -2.48
C LEU A 339 7.50 18.94 -3.53
N THR A 340 7.31 19.28 -4.81
CA THR A 340 8.27 18.94 -5.87
C THR A 340 9.38 19.97 -6.04
N GLY A 341 9.33 21.09 -5.31
CA GLY A 341 10.30 22.19 -5.40
C GLY A 341 10.15 23.06 -6.66
N SER A 342 9.02 22.99 -7.34
CA SER A 342 8.68 23.84 -8.49
C SER A 342 8.28 25.26 -8.08
N ALA A 343 7.89 25.46 -6.81
CA ALA A 343 7.64 26.76 -6.21
C ALA A 343 8.18 26.80 -4.76
N PRO A 344 8.61 27.95 -4.24
CA PRO A 344 8.97 28.11 -2.83
C PRO A 344 7.71 28.21 -1.95
N ALA A 345 7.84 27.93 -0.66
CA ALA A 345 6.79 28.27 0.29
C ALA A 345 6.65 29.80 0.42
N PRO A 346 5.44 30.32 0.73
CA PRO A 346 5.21 31.76 0.80
C PRO A 346 5.84 32.42 2.03
N ILE A 347 6.17 31.64 3.07
CA ILE A 347 6.74 32.10 4.33
C ILE A 347 7.77 31.09 4.87
N GLU A 348 8.51 31.51 5.88
CA GLU A 348 9.32 30.64 6.73
C GLU A 348 8.62 30.44 8.08
N ALA A 349 8.06 29.25 8.32
CA ALA A 349 7.31 28.94 9.53
C ALA A 349 8.22 28.93 10.76
N GLN A 350 7.68 29.43 11.88
CA GLN A 350 8.32 29.41 13.20
C GLN A 350 7.35 28.84 14.25
N PRO A 351 7.76 27.88 15.10
CA PRO A 351 9.05 27.18 15.06
C PRO A 351 9.20 26.35 13.77
N ASP A 352 10.44 26.23 13.31
CA ASP A 352 10.82 25.46 12.12
C ASP A 352 10.61 23.95 12.32
N ILE A 353 10.78 23.17 11.24
CA ILE A 353 10.56 21.72 11.28
C ILE A 353 11.53 21.01 12.23
N ALA A 354 12.76 21.50 12.36
CA ALA A 354 13.77 20.89 13.23
C ALA A 354 13.40 21.07 14.70
N ALA A 355 12.96 22.26 15.09
CA ALA A 355 12.47 22.56 16.43
C ALA A 355 11.19 21.77 16.76
N ARG A 356 10.26 21.63 15.82
CA ARG A 356 9.03 20.83 16.01
C ARG A 356 9.31 19.34 16.19
N LEU A 357 10.26 18.80 15.42
CA LEU A 357 10.68 17.41 15.55
C LEU A 357 11.65 17.18 16.72
N GLY A 358 12.31 18.23 17.21
CA GLY A 358 13.36 18.20 18.24
C GLY A 358 14.71 17.69 17.73
N ASP A 359 14.72 16.68 16.85
CA ASP A 359 15.90 16.16 16.17
C ASP A 359 15.51 15.71 14.76
N LEU A 360 15.80 16.56 13.77
CA LEU A 360 15.46 16.33 12.37
C LEU A 360 16.27 15.19 11.75
N ASP A 361 17.55 15.07 12.10
CA ASP A 361 18.41 14.01 11.56
C ASP A 361 17.97 12.64 12.08
N ALA A 362 17.63 12.53 13.37
CA ALA A 362 17.08 11.29 13.92
C ALA A 362 15.70 10.94 13.33
N ALA A 363 14.86 11.93 13.04
CA ALA A 363 13.58 11.71 12.37
C ALA A 363 13.76 11.21 10.92
N LEU A 364 14.75 11.74 10.18
CA LEU A 364 15.12 11.24 8.86
C LEU A 364 15.66 9.80 8.94
N ASP A 365 16.56 9.53 9.88
CA ASP A 365 17.10 8.17 10.10
C ASP A 365 15.98 7.18 10.42
N TYR A 366 14.99 7.56 11.24
CA TYR A 366 13.82 6.75 11.54
C TYR A 366 13.02 6.38 10.29
N GLY A 367 12.69 7.37 9.46
CA GLY A 367 11.93 7.14 8.23
C GLY A 367 12.69 6.30 7.20
N LEU A 368 14.01 6.47 7.10
CA LEU A 368 14.85 5.72 6.16
C LEU A 368 15.10 4.27 6.62
N LEU A 369 15.45 4.05 7.89
CA LEU A 369 15.67 2.70 8.45
C LEU A 369 14.37 1.89 8.51
N GLY A 370 13.26 2.52 8.88
CA GLY A 370 11.95 1.86 8.88
C GLY A 370 11.54 1.35 7.51
N GLN A 371 11.79 2.13 6.45
CA GLN A 371 11.55 1.69 5.08
C GLN A 371 12.48 0.54 4.66
N ARG A 372 13.72 0.49 5.18
CA ARG A 372 14.63 -0.65 4.94
C ARG A 372 14.14 -1.92 5.60
N VAL A 373 13.64 -1.84 6.84
CA VAL A 373 12.97 -2.96 7.52
C VAL A 373 11.78 -3.46 6.68
N GLU A 374 10.88 -2.55 6.30
CA GLU A 374 9.70 -2.89 5.49
C GLU A 374 10.09 -3.55 4.15
N SER A 375 11.14 -3.06 3.48
CA SER A 375 11.64 -3.63 2.23
C SER A 375 12.09 -5.08 2.38
N VAL A 376 12.76 -5.43 3.49
CA VAL A 376 13.23 -6.81 3.72
C VAL A 376 12.05 -7.74 3.99
N VAL A 377 11.08 -7.29 4.77
CA VAL A 377 9.90 -8.10 5.12
C VAL A 377 9.00 -8.32 3.89
N ARG A 378 8.79 -7.30 3.06
CA ARG A 378 8.08 -7.43 1.77
C ARG A 378 8.80 -8.37 0.81
N PHE A 379 10.12 -8.26 0.71
CA PHE A 379 10.94 -9.15 -0.09
C PHE A 379 10.82 -10.62 0.35
N LEU A 380 10.86 -10.89 1.67
CA LEU A 380 10.65 -12.22 2.21
C LEU A 380 9.28 -12.78 1.82
N GLY A 381 8.21 -12.02 2.08
CA GLY A 381 6.83 -12.45 1.79
C GLY A 381 6.61 -12.77 0.31
N ALA A 382 7.04 -11.89 -0.59
CA ALA A 382 6.90 -12.10 -2.03
C ALA A 382 7.73 -13.29 -2.54
N THR A 383 8.94 -13.48 -2.01
CA THR A 383 9.78 -14.64 -2.39
C THR A 383 9.19 -15.94 -1.87
N GLN A 384 8.64 -15.97 -0.65
CA GLN A 384 7.89 -17.11 -0.12
C GLN A 384 6.65 -17.42 -0.98
N GLY A 385 5.95 -16.38 -1.46
CA GLY A 385 4.83 -16.53 -2.41
C GLY A 385 5.23 -17.26 -3.69
N LEU A 386 6.37 -16.90 -4.31
CA LEU A 386 6.88 -17.61 -5.49
C LEU A 386 7.26 -19.07 -5.19
N LEU A 387 7.82 -19.33 -4.00
CA LEU A 387 8.12 -20.69 -3.55
C LEU A 387 6.83 -21.51 -3.32
N HIS A 388 5.76 -20.86 -2.86
CA HIS A 388 4.44 -21.47 -2.73
C HIS A 388 3.86 -21.87 -4.10
N GLU A 389 3.91 -20.98 -5.09
CA GLU A 389 3.47 -21.30 -6.47
C GLU A 389 4.28 -22.45 -7.08
N ARG A 390 5.58 -22.50 -6.80
CA ARG A 390 6.45 -23.62 -7.22
C ARG A 390 6.00 -24.96 -6.62
N LEU A 391 5.66 -24.99 -5.32
CA LEU A 391 5.09 -26.19 -4.71
C LEU A 391 3.71 -26.53 -5.28
N ARG A 392 2.83 -25.55 -5.47
CA ARG A 392 1.51 -25.79 -6.05
C ARG A 392 1.62 -26.45 -7.42
N ALA A 393 2.51 -25.97 -8.28
CA ALA A 393 2.79 -26.59 -9.56
C ALA A 393 3.32 -28.02 -9.43
N ALA A 394 4.20 -28.28 -8.46
CA ALA A 394 4.73 -29.62 -8.22
C ALA A 394 3.65 -30.60 -7.76
N PHE A 395 2.75 -30.19 -6.87
CA PHE A 395 1.68 -31.02 -6.31
C PHE A 395 0.48 -31.19 -7.25
N ALA A 396 0.32 -30.34 -8.26
CA ALA A 396 -0.81 -30.36 -9.18
C ALA A 396 -1.04 -31.76 -9.79
N GLY A 397 -2.25 -32.28 -9.64
CA GLY A 397 -2.65 -33.57 -10.21
C GLY A 397 -2.05 -34.82 -9.54
N HIS A 398 -1.28 -34.68 -8.47
CA HIS A 398 -0.74 -35.84 -7.75
C HIS A 398 -1.82 -36.55 -6.93
N LEU A 399 -1.75 -37.89 -6.94
CA LEU A 399 -2.63 -38.79 -6.18
C LEU A 399 -1.80 -39.89 -5.49
N PRO A 400 -2.22 -40.38 -4.31
CA PRO A 400 -3.36 -39.89 -3.52
C PRO A 400 -3.08 -38.50 -2.92
N ARG A 401 -4.15 -37.73 -2.66
CA ARG A 401 -4.02 -36.40 -2.05
C ARG A 401 -3.47 -36.52 -0.63
N THR A 402 -2.56 -35.62 -0.27
CA THR A 402 -1.97 -35.53 1.07
C THR A 402 -2.50 -34.30 1.81
N ALA A 403 -2.42 -34.29 3.14
CA ALA A 403 -2.76 -33.11 3.93
C ALA A 403 -1.90 -31.89 3.52
N LEU A 404 -0.62 -32.09 3.24
CA LEU A 404 0.27 -31.05 2.72
C LEU A 404 -0.25 -30.47 1.39
N GLN A 405 -0.73 -31.32 0.48
CA GLN A 405 -1.30 -30.87 -0.78
C GLN A 405 -2.53 -29.97 -0.58
N GLU A 406 -3.37 -30.25 0.41
CA GLU A 406 -4.52 -29.40 0.73
C GLU A 406 -4.10 -27.99 1.17
N PHE A 407 -3.03 -27.88 1.97
CA PHE A 407 -2.51 -26.57 2.38
C PHE A 407 -1.79 -25.82 1.26
N VAL A 408 -1.04 -26.54 0.40
CA VAL A 408 -0.32 -25.95 -0.74
C VAL A 408 -1.27 -25.49 -1.86
N GLU A 409 -2.37 -26.22 -2.07
CA GLU A 409 -3.38 -25.87 -3.07
C GLU A 409 -4.44 -24.90 -2.54
N ALA A 410 -4.36 -24.50 -1.26
CA ALA A 410 -5.24 -23.49 -0.70
C ALA A 410 -5.18 -22.19 -1.54
N PRO A 411 -6.35 -21.57 -1.85
CA PRO A 411 -6.39 -20.33 -2.60
C PRO A 411 -5.58 -19.22 -1.91
N ILE A 412 -4.80 -18.50 -2.70
CA ILE A 412 -4.16 -17.25 -2.28
C ILE A 412 -4.79 -16.15 -3.13
N ASP A 413 -5.80 -15.51 -2.57
CA ASP A 413 -6.60 -14.46 -3.20
C ASP A 413 -6.97 -13.39 -2.15
N VAL A 414 -7.60 -12.32 -2.62
CA VAL A 414 -8.02 -11.18 -1.80
C VAL A 414 -9.14 -11.53 -0.81
N ALA A 415 -9.89 -12.62 -1.03
CA ALA A 415 -10.92 -13.07 -0.11
C ALA A 415 -10.31 -13.67 1.18
N HIS A 416 -9.17 -14.35 1.05
CA HIS A 416 -8.45 -14.95 2.18
C HIS A 416 -7.36 -14.04 2.73
N TYR A 417 -6.77 -13.18 1.90
CA TYR A 417 -5.66 -12.29 2.23
C TYR A 417 -5.98 -10.85 1.80
N PRO A 418 -6.70 -10.07 2.63
CA PRO A 418 -7.28 -8.78 2.22
C PRO A 418 -6.28 -7.67 1.89
N LEU A 419 -4.98 -7.85 2.17
CA LEU A 419 -3.94 -6.90 1.79
C LEU A 419 -3.10 -7.40 0.60
N LEU A 420 -3.44 -8.55 0.03
CA LEU A 420 -2.92 -9.00 -1.26
C LEU A 420 -3.46 -8.07 -2.35
N ARG A 421 -2.67 -7.87 -3.39
CA ARG A 421 -3.08 -7.12 -4.58
C ARG A 421 -3.48 -8.06 -5.69
N ASP A 422 -4.51 -7.68 -6.43
CA ASP A 422 -5.11 -8.44 -7.54
C ASP A 422 -5.02 -7.70 -8.89
N ASP A 423 -4.27 -6.60 -8.95
CA ASP A 423 -4.07 -5.83 -10.19
C ASP A 423 -3.29 -6.62 -11.27
N PHE A 424 -2.53 -7.64 -10.86
CA PHE A 424 -1.75 -8.50 -11.75
C PHE A 424 -1.90 -9.98 -11.34
N PRO A 425 -1.62 -10.94 -12.25
CA PRO A 425 -1.46 -12.33 -11.89
C PRO A 425 -0.52 -12.50 -10.70
N LEU A 426 -0.83 -13.45 -9.82
CA LEU A 426 -0.18 -13.57 -8.51
C LEU A 426 1.35 -13.66 -8.58
N THR A 427 1.88 -14.43 -9.53
CA THR A 427 3.33 -14.57 -9.75
C THR A 427 3.98 -13.26 -10.19
N GLU A 428 3.31 -12.49 -11.04
CA GLU A 428 3.77 -11.17 -11.48
C GLU A 428 3.75 -10.16 -10.32
N THR A 429 2.69 -10.18 -9.50
CA THR A 429 2.61 -9.37 -8.27
C THR A 429 3.81 -9.62 -7.35
N TYR A 430 4.20 -10.87 -7.12
CA TYR A 430 5.38 -11.18 -6.31
C TYR A 430 6.69 -10.73 -6.96
N GLN A 431 6.86 -10.92 -8.26
CA GLN A 431 8.06 -10.48 -8.97
C GLN A 431 8.25 -8.95 -8.92
N ARG A 432 7.16 -8.20 -9.08
CA ARG A 432 7.15 -6.74 -8.96
C ARG A 432 7.52 -6.29 -7.54
N GLU A 433 6.94 -6.92 -6.52
CA GLU A 433 7.24 -6.61 -5.12
C GLU A 433 8.71 -6.91 -4.76
N ILE A 434 9.28 -8.01 -5.27
CA ILE A 434 10.70 -8.34 -5.10
C ILE A 434 11.59 -7.27 -5.75
N LYS A 435 11.28 -6.87 -6.99
CA LYS A 435 12.04 -5.86 -7.72
C LYS A 435 12.02 -4.51 -7.00
N LEU A 436 10.84 -4.07 -6.56
CA LEU A 436 10.67 -2.82 -5.82
C LEU A 436 11.42 -2.86 -4.48
N SER A 437 11.25 -3.94 -3.71
CA SER A 437 11.90 -4.09 -2.40
C SER A 437 13.43 -4.05 -2.51
N ARG A 438 14.00 -4.67 -3.55
CA ARG A 438 15.44 -4.60 -3.86
C ARG A 438 15.88 -3.17 -4.15
N TRP A 439 15.13 -2.47 -5.01
CA TRP A 439 15.44 -1.10 -5.39
C TRP A 439 15.38 -0.15 -4.19
N LEU A 440 14.30 -0.21 -3.40
CA LEU A 440 14.12 0.63 -2.21
C LEU A 440 15.22 0.35 -1.19
N PHE A 441 15.48 -0.93 -0.85
CA PHE A 441 16.51 -1.27 0.11
C PHE A 441 17.89 -0.77 -0.32
N ALA A 442 18.26 -0.93 -1.60
CA ALA A 442 19.53 -0.42 -2.10
C ALA A 442 19.58 1.11 -2.04
N ARG A 443 18.56 1.80 -2.56
CA ARG A 443 18.53 3.26 -2.64
C ARG A 443 18.52 3.92 -1.26
N LEU A 444 17.73 3.41 -0.31
CA LEU A 444 17.72 3.90 1.07
C LEU A 444 19.05 3.68 1.80
N GLY A 445 19.80 2.65 1.42
CA GLY A 445 21.13 2.38 2.00
C GLY A 445 22.17 3.46 1.66
N GLU A 446 21.98 4.19 0.56
CA GLU A 446 22.88 5.28 0.15
C GLU A 446 22.86 6.46 1.13
N ALA A 447 21.84 6.56 1.99
CA ALA A 447 21.71 7.63 2.98
C ALA A 447 22.67 7.52 4.18
N PHE A 448 23.35 6.39 4.36
CA PHE A 448 24.12 6.08 5.57
C PHE A 448 25.60 5.79 5.27
N PRO A 449 26.49 6.81 5.37
CA PRO A 449 27.92 6.65 5.14
C PRO A 449 28.58 5.68 6.14
N GLY A 450 29.47 4.80 5.67
CA GLY A 450 30.26 3.92 6.54
C GLY A 450 29.48 2.73 7.12
N THR A 451 28.17 2.65 6.93
CA THR A 451 27.44 1.39 7.02
C THR A 451 28.12 0.43 6.04
N PRO A 452 28.55 -0.78 6.44
CA PRO A 452 28.98 -1.77 5.48
C PRO A 452 27.91 -1.81 4.40
N GLN A 453 28.28 -1.91 3.12
CA GLN A 453 27.32 -2.31 2.09
C GLN A 453 26.70 -3.62 2.59
N GLY A 454 25.56 -3.51 3.29
CA GLY A 454 24.94 -4.64 3.92
C GLY A 454 24.63 -5.64 2.82
N THR A 455 24.54 -6.92 3.17
CA THR A 455 24.10 -7.96 2.25
C THR A 455 22.89 -7.44 1.46
N SER A 456 23.07 -7.22 0.16
CA SER A 456 21.98 -6.78 -0.69
C SER A 456 20.88 -7.84 -0.64
N LEU A 457 19.63 -7.46 -0.90
CA LEU A 457 18.55 -8.45 -0.94
C LEU A 457 18.83 -9.53 -2.02
N ASP A 458 19.59 -9.21 -3.08
CA ASP A 458 20.09 -10.19 -4.03
C ASP A 458 21.07 -11.20 -3.41
N ALA A 459 21.97 -10.73 -2.54
CA ALA A 459 22.89 -11.61 -1.83
C ALA A 459 22.17 -12.49 -0.81
N LEU A 460 21.04 -12.03 -0.22
CA LEU A 460 20.20 -12.88 0.63
C LEU A 460 19.58 -14.04 -0.17
N ALA A 461 19.13 -13.79 -1.41
CA ALA A 461 18.54 -14.80 -2.29
C ALA A 461 19.56 -15.84 -2.80
N LYS A 462 20.84 -15.49 -2.86
CA LYS A 462 21.90 -16.37 -3.36
C LYS A 462 22.37 -17.31 -2.25
N LEU A 463 21.83 -18.52 -2.23
CA LEU A 463 22.27 -19.59 -1.32
C LEU A 463 23.59 -20.19 -1.80
N ASP A 464 24.44 -20.61 -0.85
CA ASP A 464 25.60 -21.42 -1.20
C ASP A 464 25.11 -22.79 -1.70
N PRO A 465 25.52 -23.25 -2.90
CA PRO A 465 25.01 -24.51 -3.45
C PRO A 465 25.30 -25.73 -2.57
N ALA A 466 26.41 -25.76 -1.84
CA ALA A 466 26.79 -26.89 -0.99
C ALA A 466 25.99 -26.90 0.33
N GLU A 467 25.80 -25.73 0.96
CA GLU A 467 24.89 -25.56 2.11
C GLU A 467 23.46 -25.94 1.74
N GLN A 468 22.99 -25.49 0.58
CA GLN A 468 21.65 -25.78 0.07
C GLN A 468 21.47 -27.28 -0.20
N ALA A 469 22.42 -27.92 -0.90
CA ALA A 469 22.38 -29.36 -1.16
C ALA A 469 22.42 -30.20 0.13
N THR A 470 23.16 -29.73 1.15
CA THR A 470 23.23 -30.40 2.44
C THR A 470 21.90 -30.27 3.20
N SER A 471 21.31 -29.08 3.25
CA SER A 471 20.00 -28.85 3.88
C SER A 471 18.89 -29.63 3.16
N GLN A 472 18.90 -29.63 1.83
CA GLN A 472 17.94 -30.38 1.01
C GLN A 472 18.04 -31.89 1.27
N ARG A 473 19.24 -32.47 1.31
CA ARG A 473 19.41 -33.90 1.62
C ARG A 473 18.85 -34.25 3.01
N ARG A 474 19.20 -33.48 4.04
CA ARG A 474 18.72 -33.71 5.41
C ARG A 474 17.20 -33.59 5.52
N LEU A 475 16.59 -32.63 4.81
CA LEU A 475 15.13 -32.49 4.75
C LEU A 475 14.48 -33.64 3.98
N ALA A 476 15.06 -34.09 2.86
CA ALA A 476 14.56 -35.24 2.12
C ALA A 476 14.60 -36.52 2.97
N GLU A 477 15.68 -36.75 3.72
CA GLU A 477 15.79 -37.85 4.69
C GLU A 477 14.70 -37.77 5.77
N LEU A 478 14.47 -36.58 6.34
CA LEU A 478 13.40 -36.35 7.30
C LEU A 478 12.03 -36.68 6.70
N PHE A 479 11.74 -36.24 5.47
CA PHE A 479 10.45 -36.47 4.81
C PHE A 479 10.25 -37.92 4.35
N ALA A 480 11.33 -38.67 4.13
CA ALA A 480 11.28 -40.08 3.76
C ALA A 480 11.09 -41.00 4.98
N HIS A 481 11.76 -40.69 6.09
CA HIS A 481 11.96 -41.66 7.18
C HIS A 481 11.66 -41.11 8.58
N GLY A 482 11.66 -39.79 8.76
CA GLY A 482 11.45 -39.15 10.05
C GLY A 482 9.98 -38.82 10.37
N LEU A 483 9.09 -38.98 9.39
CA LEU A 483 7.65 -38.75 9.53
C LEU A 483 6.88 -40.09 9.57
N PRO A 484 5.69 -40.13 10.20
CA PRO A 484 4.85 -41.32 10.24
C PRO A 484 4.35 -41.66 8.83
N GLY A 485 4.03 -42.94 8.59
CA GLY A 485 3.80 -43.49 7.24
C GLY A 485 2.71 -42.80 6.42
N ASP A 486 1.69 -42.25 7.07
CA ASP A 486 0.59 -41.47 6.46
C ASP A 486 1.01 -40.05 6.03
N LYS A 487 2.20 -39.60 6.45
CA LYS A 487 2.78 -38.29 6.15
C LYS A 487 4.07 -38.36 5.33
N VAL A 488 4.51 -39.56 4.96
CA VAL A 488 5.66 -39.75 4.09
C VAL A 488 5.36 -39.18 2.71
N VAL A 489 6.27 -38.34 2.22
CA VAL A 489 6.16 -37.74 0.89
C VAL A 489 6.75 -38.70 -0.14
N ALA A 490 5.96 -39.03 -1.16
CA ALA A 490 6.34 -39.92 -2.25
C ALA A 490 7.43 -39.30 -3.14
N GLU A 491 8.26 -40.14 -3.75
CA GLU A 491 9.01 -39.75 -4.94
C GLU A 491 8.00 -39.59 -6.10
N PRO A 492 8.03 -38.49 -6.90
CA PRO A 492 9.12 -37.52 -7.09
C PRO A 492 9.01 -36.21 -6.28
N LEU A 493 7.92 -36.01 -5.52
CA LEU A 493 7.64 -34.74 -4.83
C LEU A 493 8.64 -34.40 -3.73
N ARG A 494 9.25 -35.42 -3.13
CA ARG A 494 10.14 -35.27 -1.98
C ARG A 494 11.33 -34.35 -2.27
N GLY A 495 12.01 -34.55 -3.39
CA GLY A 495 13.18 -33.75 -3.75
C GLY A 495 12.84 -32.27 -3.93
N GLU A 496 11.70 -32.00 -4.56
CA GLU A 496 11.18 -30.66 -4.80
C GLU A 496 10.74 -29.97 -3.51
N LEU A 497 9.99 -30.69 -2.66
CA LEU A 497 9.57 -30.21 -1.35
C LEU A 497 10.79 -29.86 -0.46
N ALA A 498 11.78 -30.74 -0.41
CA ALA A 498 13.01 -30.51 0.35
C ALA A 498 13.81 -29.31 -0.20
N GLY A 499 13.86 -29.13 -1.52
CA GLY A 499 14.53 -28.00 -2.16
C GLY A 499 13.85 -26.66 -1.87
N VAL A 500 12.51 -26.63 -1.90
CA VAL A 500 11.73 -25.44 -1.55
C VAL A 500 11.84 -25.14 -0.06
N ALA A 501 11.68 -26.13 0.82
CA ALA A 501 11.81 -25.96 2.27
C ALA A 501 13.21 -25.45 2.65
N ALA A 502 14.28 -26.03 2.10
CA ALA A 502 15.65 -25.57 2.32
C ALA A 502 15.82 -24.10 1.92
N SER A 503 15.30 -23.72 0.75
CA SER A 503 15.36 -22.35 0.25
C SER A 503 14.61 -21.36 1.15
N ALA A 504 13.39 -21.73 1.57
CA ALA A 504 12.55 -20.89 2.39
C ALA A 504 13.15 -20.65 3.78
N PHE A 505 13.63 -21.70 4.45
CA PHE A 505 14.23 -21.59 5.77
C PHE A 505 15.53 -20.79 5.75
N ALA A 506 16.40 -21.02 4.77
CA ALA A 506 17.63 -20.24 4.63
C ALA A 506 17.33 -18.76 4.35
N LEU A 507 16.36 -18.47 3.47
CA LEU A 507 15.94 -17.11 3.18
C LEU A 507 15.37 -16.41 4.43
N GLU A 508 14.52 -17.09 5.20
CA GLU A 508 13.91 -16.56 6.42
C GLU A 508 14.97 -16.18 7.46
N ARG A 509 15.94 -17.06 7.76
CA ARG A 509 17.05 -16.76 8.68
C ARG A 509 17.89 -15.58 8.23
N ARG A 510 18.20 -15.53 6.92
CA ARG A 510 18.96 -14.43 6.30
C ARG A 510 18.22 -13.10 6.40
N CYS A 511 16.91 -13.11 6.16
CA CYS A 511 16.07 -11.92 6.32
C CYS A 511 15.97 -11.50 7.79
N LEU A 512 15.81 -12.43 8.73
CA LEU A 512 15.82 -12.16 10.17
C LEU A 512 17.09 -11.43 10.60
N ARG A 513 18.28 -11.90 10.20
CA ARG A 513 19.55 -11.21 10.52
C ARG A 513 19.59 -9.78 10.01
N VAL A 514 19.07 -9.53 8.81
CA VAL A 514 19.02 -8.18 8.25
C VAL A 514 18.01 -7.32 8.99
N VAL A 515 16.80 -7.82 9.24
CA VAL A 515 15.76 -7.09 9.99
C VAL A 515 16.26 -6.76 11.40
N GLU A 516 16.83 -7.72 12.13
CA GLU A 516 17.40 -7.49 13.47
C GLU A 516 18.49 -6.42 13.45
N ARG A 517 19.37 -6.43 12.43
CA ARG A 517 20.39 -5.37 12.27
C ARG A 517 19.77 -4.00 12.04
N GLU A 518 18.86 -3.88 11.07
CA GLU A 518 18.25 -2.58 10.74
C GLU A 518 17.39 -2.06 11.90
N GLN A 519 16.66 -2.95 12.58
CA GLN A 519 15.86 -2.63 13.77
C GLN A 519 16.75 -2.24 14.95
N ALA A 520 17.90 -2.88 15.15
CA ALA A 520 18.85 -2.49 16.20
C ALA A 520 19.44 -1.10 15.97
N LEU A 521 19.77 -0.75 14.72
CA LEU A 521 20.17 0.61 14.38
C LEU A 521 19.05 1.62 14.69
N LEU A 522 17.81 1.28 14.36
CA LEU A 522 16.64 2.11 14.64
C LEU A 522 16.40 2.27 16.14
N ASN A 523 16.48 1.19 16.92
CA ASN A 523 16.36 1.19 18.38
C ASN A 523 17.47 2.00 19.03
N GLN A 524 18.71 1.91 18.55
CA GLN A 524 19.81 2.75 19.01
C GLN A 524 19.50 4.23 18.84
N ARG A 525 19.00 4.65 17.67
CA ARG A 525 18.61 6.05 17.39
C ARG A 525 17.44 6.51 18.25
N LEU A 526 16.53 5.59 18.55
CA LEU A 526 15.35 5.85 19.37
C LEU A 526 15.61 5.63 20.87
N GLN A 527 16.81 5.22 21.28
CA GLN A 527 17.13 4.88 22.67
C GLN A 527 16.18 3.83 23.26
N ARG A 528 15.85 2.80 22.46
CA ARG A 528 15.04 1.65 22.86
C ARG A 528 15.93 0.41 23.07
N PRO A 529 15.51 -0.55 23.91
CA PRO A 529 16.21 -1.83 24.02
C PRO A 529 16.00 -2.68 22.76
N ASP A 530 16.95 -3.55 22.45
CA ASP A 530 16.81 -4.55 21.39
C ASP A 530 16.05 -5.78 21.88
N HIS A 531 15.23 -6.36 21.00
CA HIS A 531 14.49 -7.59 21.26
C HIS A 531 14.62 -8.55 20.07
N PRO A 532 14.99 -9.83 20.31
CA PRO A 532 15.19 -10.79 19.23
C PRO A 532 13.88 -11.06 18.48
N LEU A 533 14.03 -11.43 17.20
CA LEU A 533 12.90 -11.73 16.31
C LEU A 533 12.94 -13.19 15.86
N THR A 534 11.77 -13.72 15.55
CA THR A 534 11.56 -15.06 15.02
C THR A 534 10.83 -15.02 13.68
N GLY A 535 10.83 -16.12 12.94
CA GLY A 535 10.07 -16.23 11.69
C GLY A 535 8.57 -15.97 11.89
N ALA A 536 8.04 -16.30 13.07
CA ALA A 536 6.65 -16.02 13.45
C ALA A 536 6.37 -14.51 13.60
N ASP A 537 7.37 -13.70 13.95
CA ASP A 537 7.24 -12.23 14.02
C ASP A 537 7.15 -11.62 12.62
N LEU A 538 8.01 -12.05 11.68
CA LEU A 538 7.97 -11.58 10.29
C LEU A 538 6.69 -11.99 9.57
N ALA A 539 6.18 -13.18 9.89
CA ALA A 539 4.94 -13.72 9.34
C ALA A 539 3.72 -12.82 9.56
N VAL A 540 3.68 -12.04 10.65
CA VAL A 540 2.55 -11.16 10.96
C VAL A 540 2.36 -10.10 9.87
N PHE A 541 3.45 -9.59 9.30
CA PHE A 541 3.40 -8.61 8.22
C PHE A 541 3.15 -9.25 6.86
N THR A 542 3.83 -10.36 6.56
CA THR A 542 3.79 -10.99 5.23
C THR A 542 2.47 -11.71 4.97
N ARG A 543 1.90 -12.38 5.99
CA ARG A 543 0.70 -13.21 5.84
C ARG A 543 -0.46 -12.53 5.11
N PRO A 544 -0.97 -11.37 5.58
CA PRO A 544 -2.13 -10.74 4.94
C PRO A 544 -1.85 -10.22 3.52
N ARG A 545 -0.58 -10.14 3.10
CA ARG A 545 -0.14 -9.56 1.82
C ARG A 545 0.32 -10.60 0.80
N ASN A 546 0.74 -11.79 1.25
CA ASN A 546 1.43 -12.77 0.41
C ASN A 546 0.94 -14.21 0.58
N GLY A 547 -0.08 -14.44 1.41
CA GLY A 547 -0.53 -15.79 1.74
C GLY A 547 0.16 -16.36 2.99
N PRO A 548 -0.05 -17.64 3.32
CA PRO A 548 0.49 -18.23 4.54
C PRO A 548 2.03 -18.30 4.46
N PRO A 549 2.75 -18.05 5.57
CA PRO A 549 4.20 -18.29 5.62
C PRO A 549 4.49 -19.74 5.27
N LEU A 550 5.49 -19.98 4.43
CA LEU A 550 5.77 -21.33 3.95
C LEU A 550 6.14 -22.29 5.09
N ALA A 551 6.79 -21.79 6.15
CA ALA A 551 7.06 -22.56 7.37
C ALA A 551 5.77 -23.06 8.04
N GLU A 552 4.70 -22.27 8.05
CA GLU A 552 3.40 -22.67 8.59
C GLU A 552 2.71 -23.71 7.70
N THR A 553 2.71 -23.50 6.37
CA THR A 553 2.17 -24.47 5.41
C THR A 553 2.84 -25.84 5.57
N LEU A 554 4.17 -25.86 5.68
CA LEU A 554 4.94 -27.08 5.91
C LEU A 554 4.66 -27.69 7.29
N ALA A 555 4.65 -26.87 8.34
CA ALA A 555 4.35 -27.31 9.71
C ALA A 555 3.00 -28.02 9.78
N ARG A 556 1.95 -27.40 9.24
CA ARG A 556 0.59 -27.94 9.27
C ARG A 556 0.44 -29.16 8.36
N GLY A 557 0.97 -29.08 7.14
CA GLY A 557 0.84 -30.15 6.14
C GLY A 557 1.60 -31.43 6.49
N LEU A 558 2.76 -31.31 7.14
CA LEU A 558 3.57 -32.44 7.60
C LEU A 558 3.30 -32.79 9.07
N GLY A 559 2.51 -31.98 9.77
CA GLY A 559 2.29 -32.06 11.23
C GLY A 559 3.60 -32.08 12.02
N VAL A 560 4.49 -31.15 11.70
CA VAL A 560 5.75 -30.88 12.41
C VAL A 560 5.70 -29.49 13.03
N SER A 561 6.48 -29.22 14.07
CA SER A 561 6.73 -27.85 14.52
C SER A 561 7.86 -27.25 13.70
N VAL A 562 7.75 -25.98 13.30
CA VAL A 562 8.85 -25.24 12.68
C VAL A 562 9.04 -23.94 13.45
N THR A 563 10.27 -23.71 13.91
CA THR A 563 10.67 -22.45 14.56
C THR A 563 11.96 -21.96 13.94
N SER A 564 12.02 -20.68 13.60
CA SER A 564 13.22 -20.03 13.06
C SER A 564 13.56 -18.80 13.87
N ASP A 565 14.84 -18.68 14.20
CA ASP A 565 15.49 -17.43 14.62
C ASP A 565 16.55 -17.06 13.57
N SER A 566 17.32 -16.01 13.84
CA SER A 566 18.34 -15.53 12.91
C SER A 566 19.56 -16.47 12.75
N ALA A 567 19.72 -17.46 13.65
CA ALA A 567 20.82 -18.41 13.67
C ALA A 567 20.45 -19.80 13.15
N SER A 568 19.20 -20.24 13.32
CA SER A 568 18.79 -21.61 13.02
C SER A 568 17.29 -21.76 12.74
N THR A 569 16.96 -22.84 12.03
CA THR A 569 15.59 -23.32 11.87
C THR A 569 15.50 -24.72 12.45
N VAL A 570 14.59 -24.92 13.39
CA VAL A 570 14.36 -26.20 14.06
C VAL A 570 13.02 -26.76 13.60
N LEU A 571 13.07 -27.96 13.01
CA LEU A 571 11.91 -28.78 12.69
C LEU A 571 11.76 -29.87 13.76
N GLY A 572 10.62 -29.96 14.41
CA GLY A 572 10.35 -30.93 15.47
C GLY A 572 9.22 -31.89 15.12
N TYR A 573 9.39 -33.17 15.42
CA TYR A 573 8.35 -34.19 15.31
C TYR A 573 8.51 -35.24 16.42
N GLY A 574 7.53 -35.31 17.33
CA GLY A 574 7.64 -36.16 18.53
C GLY A 574 8.87 -35.77 19.37
N GLU A 575 9.73 -36.75 19.67
CA GLU A 575 11.00 -36.53 20.37
C GLU A 575 12.17 -36.21 19.42
N SER A 576 11.96 -36.29 18.11
CA SER A 576 12.97 -36.04 17.09
C SER A 576 12.99 -34.56 16.70
N SER A 577 14.19 -34.03 16.43
CA SER A 577 14.34 -32.69 15.85
C SER A 577 15.45 -32.63 14.81
N LEU A 578 15.25 -31.80 13.79
CA LEU A 578 16.23 -31.44 12.78
C LEU A 578 16.54 -29.96 12.91
N THR A 579 17.79 -29.63 13.25
CA THR A 579 18.28 -28.25 13.23
C THR A 579 19.05 -27.97 11.95
N LEU A 580 18.60 -26.95 11.23
CA LEU A 580 19.26 -26.36 10.08
C LEU A 580 19.96 -25.07 10.50
N LYS A 581 21.21 -24.91 10.08
CA LYS A 581 22.03 -23.72 10.25
C LYS A 581 22.60 -23.36 8.89
N ASP A 582 23.05 -22.12 8.75
CA ASP A 582 23.83 -21.71 7.59
C ASP A 582 25.24 -22.30 7.67
#